data_AF-A0AAQ4CZV8-F1
#
_entry.id   AF-A0AAQ4CZV8-F1
#
_cell.length_a   1.000
_cell.length_b   1.000
_cell.length_c   1.000
_cell.angle_alpha   90.00
_cell.angle_beta   90.00
_cell.angle_gamma   90.00
#
_symmetry.space_group_name_H-M   'P 1'
#
loop_
_entity.id
_entity.type
_entity.pdbx_description
1 polymer ?
#
loop_
_entity_poly.entity_id
_entity_poly.type
_entity_poly.pdbx_seq_one_letter_code
_entity_poly.pdbx_strand_id
1 'polypeptide(L)'
;MEKLRTGETPHLRNSGLEKLRAGETPGWRNSALGKLRAGETPRWRNSVLEKLRVGETPCWRNFALEKLRAGRNTRRTNSAMKKLRVGDESPRWRKVRVGEKSAVEKIYAGETPHWSNSAFEKLLAGETPCCIKSALEKLRAGGTPRWRNSALEKLRAGENPRWRNSAMEKLRV
;
A
#
# COMPACT_ATOMS: atom_id res chain seq x y z
N MET A 1 20.36 -11.02 -19.21
CA MET A 1 19.84 -10.33 -18.01
C MET A 1 20.03 -8.84 -18.17
N GLU A 2 18.97 -8.12 -18.54
CA GLU A 2 19.06 -6.69 -18.79
C GLU A 2 18.96 -5.92 -17.47
N LYS A 3 20.06 -5.26 -17.07
CA LYS A 3 20.14 -4.37 -15.91
C LYS A 3 20.18 -2.95 -16.45
N LEU A 4 19.12 -2.18 -16.24
CA LEU A 4 19.07 -0.80 -16.69
C LEU A 4 19.33 0.14 -15.50
N ARG A 5 20.21 1.12 -15.71
CA ARG A 5 20.33 2.30 -14.84
C ARG A 5 19.87 3.49 -15.65
N THR A 6 18.86 4.18 -15.16
CA THR A 6 18.30 5.35 -15.82
C THR A 6 18.58 6.60 -14.98
N GLY A 7 18.71 7.74 -15.67
CA GLY A 7 19.03 9.05 -15.08
C GLY A 7 17.92 9.59 -14.17
N GLU A 8 17.91 10.91 -13.99
CA GLU A 8 17.04 11.60 -13.01
C GLU A 8 15.54 11.47 -13.34
N THR A 9 15.15 11.59 -14.61
CA THR A 9 13.74 11.69 -15.03
C THR A 9 13.33 10.75 -16.19
N PRO A 10 13.56 9.42 -16.08
CA PRO A 10 13.31 8.51 -17.18
C PRO A 10 11.81 8.21 -17.35
N HIS A 11 11.36 8.18 -18.60
CA HIS A 11 10.02 7.76 -18.96
C HIS A 11 10.06 6.47 -19.76
N LEU A 12 9.55 5.39 -19.18
CA LEU A 12 9.50 4.08 -19.81
C LEU A 12 8.06 3.69 -20.14
N ARG A 13 7.87 3.21 -21.37
CA ARG A 13 6.57 2.76 -21.87
C ARG A 13 6.70 1.39 -22.50
N ASN A 14 5.77 0.48 -22.19
CA ASN A 14 5.73 -0.87 -22.76
C ASN A 14 7.07 -1.60 -22.57
N SER A 15 7.65 -1.53 -21.37
CA SER A 15 9.00 -2.05 -21.09
C SER A 15 8.95 -3.24 -20.14
N GLY A 16 9.75 -4.27 -20.44
CA GLY A 16 9.97 -5.43 -19.58
C GLY A 16 11.41 -5.46 -19.10
N LEU A 17 11.66 -5.30 -17.79
CA LEU A 17 13.03 -5.34 -17.23
C LEU A 17 13.09 -6.20 -15.98
N GLU A 18 14.15 -7.00 -15.87
CA GLU A 18 14.35 -7.86 -14.70
C GLU A 18 14.84 -7.04 -13.50
N LYS A 19 15.74 -6.08 -13.72
CA LYS A 19 16.30 -5.22 -12.67
C LYS A 19 16.45 -3.78 -13.18
N LEU A 20 15.86 -2.83 -12.46
CA LEU A 20 15.94 -1.41 -12.77
C LEU A 20 16.30 -0.59 -11.51
N ARG A 21 17.22 0.36 -11.68
CA ARG A 21 17.43 1.46 -10.73
C ARG A 21 17.17 2.76 -11.46
N ALA A 22 16.18 3.51 -10.98
CA ALA A 22 15.80 4.80 -11.55
C ALA A 22 16.01 5.92 -10.53
N GLY A 23 16.33 7.12 -11.05
CA GLY A 23 16.59 8.33 -10.27
C GLY A 23 15.36 8.94 -9.63
N GLU A 24 15.34 10.26 -9.54
CA GLU A 24 14.45 11.05 -8.69
C GLU A 24 12.97 10.99 -9.10
N THR A 25 12.64 11.22 -10.38
CA THR A 25 11.24 11.41 -10.82
C THR A 25 10.78 10.48 -11.97
N PRO A 26 11.08 9.17 -11.91
CA PRO A 26 10.81 8.26 -13.03
C PRO A 26 9.32 8.00 -13.24
N GLY A 27 8.92 7.88 -14.50
CA GLY A 27 7.56 7.58 -14.92
C GLY A 27 7.46 6.29 -15.72
N TRP A 28 6.56 5.39 -15.33
CA TRP A 28 6.31 4.14 -16.05
C TRP A 28 4.86 3.99 -16.47
N ARG A 29 4.67 3.50 -17.69
CA ARG A 29 3.35 3.15 -18.23
C ARG A 29 3.40 1.80 -18.92
N ASN A 30 2.48 0.90 -18.56
CA ASN A 30 2.39 -0.44 -19.15
C ASN A 30 3.73 -1.20 -19.03
N SER A 31 4.31 -1.23 -17.83
CA SER A 31 5.63 -1.86 -17.61
C SER A 31 5.52 -3.12 -16.75
N ALA A 32 6.33 -4.12 -17.07
CA ALA A 32 6.49 -5.35 -16.30
C ALA A 32 7.92 -5.40 -15.72
N LEU A 33 8.05 -5.39 -14.39
CA LEU A 33 9.36 -5.20 -13.74
C LEU A 33 9.58 -6.22 -12.62
N GLY A 34 10.70 -6.94 -12.67
CA GLY A 34 11.05 -7.90 -11.62
C GLY A 34 11.43 -7.19 -10.30
N LYS A 35 12.62 -6.59 -10.27
CA LYS A 35 13.16 -5.89 -9.09
C LYS A 35 13.42 -4.43 -9.40
N LEU A 36 12.72 -3.53 -8.71
CA LEU A 36 12.85 -2.09 -8.90
C LEU A 36 13.32 -1.37 -7.63
N ARG A 37 14.27 -0.45 -7.80
CA ARG A 37 14.55 0.64 -6.87
C ARG A 37 14.31 1.98 -7.57
N ALA A 38 13.43 2.80 -7.01
CA ALA A 38 13.15 4.14 -7.53
C ALA A 38 13.36 5.19 -6.44
N GLY A 39 13.73 6.40 -6.86
CA GLY A 39 14.00 7.56 -6.01
C GLY A 39 12.74 8.24 -5.45
N GLU A 40 12.72 9.56 -5.50
CA GLU A 40 11.94 10.44 -4.62
C GLU A 40 10.49 10.74 -5.00
N THR A 41 10.12 10.77 -6.29
CA THR A 41 8.73 11.07 -6.71
C THR A 41 8.21 10.18 -7.85
N PRO A 42 8.44 8.86 -7.80
CA PRO A 42 8.15 8.01 -8.94
C PRO A 42 6.64 7.82 -9.21
N ARG A 43 6.28 7.75 -10.49
CA ARG A 43 4.89 7.60 -10.97
C ARG A 43 4.70 6.34 -11.81
N TRP A 44 3.72 5.52 -11.45
CA TRP A 44 3.37 4.31 -12.22
C TRP A 44 1.92 4.29 -12.64
N ARG A 45 1.71 3.82 -13.86
CA ARG A 45 0.39 3.55 -14.41
C ARG A 45 0.36 2.19 -15.11
N ASN A 46 -0.64 1.36 -14.80
CA ASN A 46 -0.86 0.06 -15.47
C ASN A 46 0.41 -0.79 -15.45
N SER A 47 0.95 -1.11 -14.28
CA SER A 47 2.24 -1.82 -14.19
C SER A 47 2.13 -3.06 -13.30
N VAL A 48 2.90 -4.09 -13.66
CA VAL A 48 3.01 -5.33 -12.89
C VAL A 48 4.43 -5.43 -12.36
N LEU A 49 4.59 -5.65 -11.06
CA LEU A 49 5.89 -5.75 -10.43
C LEU A 49 5.98 -6.94 -9.47
N GLU A 50 7.17 -7.49 -9.24
CA GLU A 50 7.36 -8.47 -8.17
C GLU A 50 7.85 -7.82 -6.88
N LYS A 51 8.94 -7.06 -6.95
CA LYS A 51 9.60 -6.46 -5.78
C LYS A 51 9.94 -5.01 -6.03
N LEU A 52 9.31 -4.13 -5.26
CA LEU A 52 9.54 -2.69 -5.34
C LEU A 52 10.05 -2.14 -4.02
N ARG A 53 11.16 -1.40 -4.09
CA ARG A 53 11.61 -0.50 -3.02
C ARG A 53 11.57 0.93 -3.53
N VAL A 54 10.93 1.79 -2.77
CA VAL A 54 10.76 3.19 -3.15
C VAL A 54 11.14 4.13 -2.02
N GLY A 55 11.69 5.27 -2.40
CA GLY A 55 11.94 6.39 -1.50
C GLY A 55 10.64 7.14 -1.18
N GLU A 56 10.68 8.44 -1.42
CA GLU A 56 9.62 9.35 -1.02
C GLU A 56 8.49 9.43 -2.05
N THR A 57 7.35 9.99 -1.63
CA THR A 57 6.17 10.42 -2.41
C THR A 57 5.72 9.59 -3.63
N PRO A 58 5.69 8.25 -3.58
CA PRO A 58 5.31 7.46 -4.75
C PRO A 58 3.81 7.59 -5.08
N CYS A 59 3.50 7.69 -6.38
CA CYS A 59 2.13 7.72 -6.88
C CYS A 59 1.87 6.53 -7.80
N TRP A 60 0.90 5.68 -7.42
CA TRP A 60 0.55 4.50 -8.20
C TRP A 60 -0.93 4.46 -8.60
N ARG A 61 -1.18 4.06 -9.84
CA ARG A 61 -2.51 3.84 -10.39
C ARG A 61 -2.56 2.56 -11.21
N ASN A 62 -3.53 1.69 -10.92
CA ASN A 62 -3.75 0.42 -11.63
C ASN A 62 -2.47 -0.44 -11.63
N PHE A 63 -2.11 -1.03 -10.49
CA PHE A 63 -0.94 -1.90 -10.44
C PHE A 63 -1.21 -3.20 -9.70
N ALA A 64 -0.46 -4.24 -10.07
CA ALA A 64 -0.39 -5.50 -9.36
C ALA A 64 1.06 -5.69 -8.88
N LEU A 65 1.27 -5.95 -7.58
CA LEU A 65 2.62 -6.13 -7.04
C LEU A 65 2.68 -7.16 -5.91
N GLU A 66 3.71 -8.01 -5.92
CA GLU A 66 3.86 -9.05 -4.89
C GLU A 66 4.39 -8.48 -3.56
N LYS A 67 5.43 -7.65 -3.59
CA LYS A 67 6.08 -7.11 -2.37
C LYS A 67 6.48 -5.65 -2.53
N LEU A 68 5.93 -4.78 -1.69
CA LEU A 68 6.38 -3.38 -1.59
C LEU A 68 7.05 -3.08 -0.25
N ARG A 69 8.17 -2.36 -0.34
CA ARG A 69 8.61 -1.44 0.72
C ARG A 69 8.59 0.01 0.22
N ALA A 70 7.81 0.87 0.85
CA ALA A 70 7.79 2.30 0.52
C ALA A 70 8.12 3.18 1.71
N GLY A 71 8.72 4.34 1.41
CA GLY A 71 8.99 5.41 2.35
C GLY A 71 7.75 6.27 2.62
N ARG A 72 7.94 7.59 2.64
CA ARG A 72 6.95 8.60 3.06
C ARG A 72 5.99 9.02 1.93
N ASN A 73 4.84 9.56 2.31
CA ASN A 73 3.77 10.17 1.50
C ASN A 73 3.30 9.39 0.27
N THR A 74 2.91 8.15 0.50
CA THR A 74 2.49 7.19 -0.51
C THR A 74 1.02 7.38 -0.91
N ARG A 75 0.74 7.45 -2.22
CA ARG A 75 -0.64 7.49 -2.76
C ARG A 75 -0.95 6.36 -3.72
N ARG A 76 -2.06 5.65 -3.45
CA ARG A 76 -2.46 4.47 -4.22
C ARG A 76 -3.91 4.46 -4.63
N THR A 77 -4.11 4.06 -5.88
CA THR A 77 -5.43 3.89 -6.48
C THR A 77 -5.47 2.61 -7.31
N ASN A 78 -6.54 1.82 -7.15
CA ASN A 78 -6.78 0.59 -7.91
C ASN A 78 -5.57 -0.35 -7.89
N SER A 79 -5.37 -1.02 -6.77
CA SER A 79 -4.12 -1.74 -6.54
C SER A 79 -4.37 -3.11 -5.96
N ALA A 80 -3.71 -4.12 -6.51
CA ALA A 80 -3.73 -5.49 -6.00
C ALA A 80 -2.34 -5.86 -5.50
N MET A 81 -2.25 -6.42 -4.29
CA MET A 81 -0.95 -6.78 -3.74
C MET A 81 -1.00 -7.97 -2.79
N LYS A 82 0.16 -8.60 -2.66
CA LYS A 82 0.45 -9.50 -1.56
C LYS A 82 1.00 -8.70 -0.37
N LYS A 83 2.31 -8.47 -0.23
CA LYS A 83 2.90 -7.91 1.00
C LYS A 83 3.18 -6.42 0.92
N LEU A 84 2.91 -5.74 2.02
CA LEU A 84 3.07 -4.30 2.11
C LEU A 84 3.76 -3.86 3.41
N ARG A 85 4.84 -3.10 3.28
CA ARG A 85 5.46 -2.36 4.38
C ARG A 85 5.65 -0.91 4.00
N VAL A 86 5.05 -0.01 4.77
CA VAL A 86 5.08 1.43 4.55
C VAL A 86 5.44 2.10 5.86
N GLY A 87 6.55 2.85 5.84
CA GLY A 87 7.03 3.64 6.99
C GLY A 87 6.58 5.10 6.91
N ASP A 88 5.37 5.32 6.41
CA ASP A 88 4.85 6.65 6.07
C ASP A 88 4.03 7.23 7.20
N GLU A 89 4.19 8.53 7.44
CA GLU A 89 3.39 9.33 8.35
C GLU A 89 1.91 9.37 7.92
N SER A 90 1.61 9.41 6.61
CA SER A 90 0.24 9.65 6.11
C SER A 90 -0.09 8.97 4.76
N PRO A 91 -0.06 7.63 4.67
CA PRO A 91 -0.28 6.95 3.40
C PRO A 91 -1.77 6.93 3.02
N ARG A 92 -2.11 7.23 1.75
CA ARG A 92 -3.50 7.26 1.25
C ARG A 92 -3.79 6.17 0.24
N TRP A 93 -4.81 5.37 0.55
CA TRP A 93 -5.17 4.15 -0.18
C TRP A 93 -6.63 4.20 -0.63
N ARG A 94 -6.85 3.91 -1.91
CA ARG A 94 -8.19 3.86 -2.49
C ARG A 94 -8.32 2.66 -3.41
N LYS A 95 -9.39 1.88 -3.25
CA LYS A 95 -9.66 0.71 -4.11
C LYS A 95 -8.47 -0.26 -4.10
N VAL A 96 -7.97 -0.57 -2.91
CA VAL A 96 -6.85 -1.49 -2.74
C VAL A 96 -7.38 -2.82 -2.22
N ARG A 97 -6.98 -3.90 -2.90
CA ARG A 97 -7.25 -5.28 -2.48
C ARG A 97 -5.93 -5.93 -2.14
N VAL A 98 -5.82 -6.47 -0.93
CA VAL A 98 -4.65 -7.23 -0.52
C VAL A 98 -5.09 -8.64 -0.16
N GLY A 99 -4.62 -9.60 -0.94
CA GLY A 99 -4.99 -11.02 -0.81
C GLY A 99 -5.56 -11.61 -2.09
N GLU A 100 -4.94 -12.70 -2.54
CA GLU A 100 -5.59 -13.76 -3.32
C GLU A 100 -5.35 -15.06 -2.56
N LYS A 101 -6.40 -15.89 -2.54
CA LYS A 101 -6.53 -17.20 -1.90
C LYS A 101 -5.18 -17.82 -1.46
N SER A 102 -5.07 -18.06 -0.15
CA SER A 102 -4.07 -18.91 0.53
C SER A 102 -2.71 -18.31 0.90
N ALA A 103 -2.29 -17.16 0.36
CA ALA A 103 -1.14 -16.47 0.92
C ALA A 103 -1.18 -14.98 0.58
N VAL A 104 -1.63 -14.15 1.54
CA VAL A 104 -0.80 -13.09 2.15
C VAL A 104 -1.62 -12.16 3.09
N GLU A 105 -1.11 -11.63 4.21
CA GLU A 105 -0.25 -12.14 5.31
C GLU A 105 -0.07 -11.04 6.37
N LYS A 106 0.26 -9.78 5.99
CA LYS A 106 0.40 -8.62 6.90
C LYS A 106 0.64 -7.32 6.10
N ILE A 107 -0.12 -6.27 6.40
CA ILE A 107 0.20 -4.89 6.05
C ILE A 107 0.82 -4.22 7.27
N TYR A 108 1.92 -3.48 7.07
CA TYR A 108 2.42 -2.52 8.05
C TYR A 108 2.28 -1.13 7.46
N ALA A 109 1.47 -0.31 8.08
CA ALA A 109 1.29 1.09 7.74
C ALA A 109 1.71 1.96 8.93
N GLY A 110 2.31 3.11 8.64
CA GLY A 110 2.84 4.02 9.68
C GLY A 110 1.74 4.77 10.42
N GLU A 111 1.99 6.04 10.74
CA GLU A 111 1.27 6.76 11.80
C GLU A 111 -0.23 6.94 11.51
N THR A 112 -0.60 7.52 10.36
CA THR A 112 -2.00 7.89 10.09
C THR A 112 -2.50 7.38 8.73
N PRO A 113 -2.63 6.06 8.53
CA PRO A 113 -3.02 5.52 7.24
C PRO A 113 -4.51 5.73 6.96
N HIS A 114 -4.81 6.21 5.75
CA HIS A 114 -6.18 6.43 5.29
C HIS A 114 -6.58 5.44 4.19
N TRP A 115 -7.57 4.59 4.48
CA TRP A 115 -8.10 3.56 3.60
C TRP A 115 -9.52 3.88 3.15
N SER A 116 -9.74 3.80 1.83
CA SER A 116 -11.06 3.99 1.25
C SER A 116 -11.40 2.89 0.25
N ASN A 117 -12.59 2.30 0.37
CA ASN A 117 -13.06 1.25 -0.55
C ASN A 117 -12.04 0.12 -0.70
N SER A 118 -11.50 -0.39 0.41
CA SER A 118 -10.37 -1.32 0.39
C SER A 118 -10.66 -2.57 1.22
N ALA A 119 -10.03 -3.69 0.87
CA ALA A 119 -10.23 -4.96 1.56
C ALA A 119 -8.90 -5.69 1.76
N PHE A 120 -8.67 -6.22 2.97
CA PHE A 120 -7.44 -6.93 3.32
C PHE A 120 -7.60 -7.80 4.58
N GLU A 121 -6.72 -8.79 4.77
CA GLU A 121 -6.84 -9.78 5.85
C GLU A 121 -6.26 -9.28 7.18
N LYS A 122 -5.00 -8.82 7.20
CA LYS A 122 -4.31 -8.41 8.43
C LYS A 122 -3.61 -7.07 8.26
N LEU A 123 -3.90 -6.12 9.15
CA LEU A 123 -3.27 -4.81 9.20
C LEU A 123 -2.65 -4.56 10.58
N LEU A 124 -1.40 -4.11 10.58
CA LEU A 124 -0.75 -3.42 11.67
C LEU A 124 -0.64 -1.95 11.27
N ALA A 125 -1.34 -1.09 11.98
CA ALA A 125 -1.30 0.35 11.81
C ALA A 125 -0.68 1.00 13.04
N GLY A 126 -0.05 2.16 12.85
CA GLY A 126 0.44 2.99 13.94
C GLY A 126 -0.69 3.66 14.71
N GLU A 127 -0.58 4.98 14.86
CA GLU A 127 -1.39 5.78 15.78
C GLU A 127 -2.87 5.81 15.40
N THR A 128 -3.26 6.40 14.26
CA THR A 128 -4.68 6.68 13.99
C THR A 128 -5.14 6.25 12.59
N PRO A 129 -5.34 4.94 12.36
CA PRO A 129 -5.86 4.48 11.08
C PRO A 129 -7.30 4.94 10.83
N CYS A 130 -7.57 5.42 9.62
CA CYS A 130 -8.91 5.80 9.16
C CYS A 130 -9.39 4.85 8.06
N CYS A 131 -10.48 4.12 8.30
CA CYS A 131 -11.08 3.16 7.38
C CYS A 131 -12.49 3.59 6.96
N ILE A 132 -12.70 3.78 5.65
CA ILE A 132 -13.98 4.20 5.08
C ILE A 132 -14.41 3.25 3.97
N LYS A 133 -15.63 2.70 4.05
CA LYS A 133 -16.14 1.74 3.05
C LYS A 133 -15.19 0.55 2.87
N SER A 134 -14.58 0.06 3.94
CA SER A 134 -13.53 -0.96 3.89
C SER A 134 -13.90 -2.20 4.68
N ALA A 135 -13.33 -3.34 4.31
CA ALA A 135 -13.53 -4.63 4.99
C ALA A 135 -12.18 -5.19 5.45
N LEU A 136 -12.11 -5.64 6.70
CA LEU A 136 -10.88 -6.14 7.32
C LEU A 136 -11.16 -7.33 8.23
N GLU A 137 -10.30 -8.33 8.23
CA GLU A 137 -10.40 -9.44 9.17
C GLU A 137 -9.75 -9.07 10.52
N LYS A 138 -8.47 -8.69 10.53
CA LYS A 138 -7.73 -8.40 11.78
C LYS A 138 -6.98 -7.07 11.72
N LEU A 139 -7.18 -6.23 12.73
CA LEU A 139 -6.43 -4.99 12.94
C LEU A 139 -5.68 -5.02 14.28
N ARG A 140 -4.40 -4.65 14.27
CA ARG A 140 -3.68 -4.13 15.43
C ARG A 140 -3.36 -2.65 15.19
N ALA A 141 -3.83 -1.77 16.05
CA ALA A 141 -3.58 -0.32 16.00
C ALA A 141 -2.97 0.15 17.32
N GLY A 142 -2.01 1.08 17.26
CA GLY A 142 -1.36 1.65 18.44
C GLY A 142 -2.18 2.71 19.15
N GLY A 143 -2.89 3.57 18.42
CA GLY A 143 -3.78 4.60 18.97
C GLY A 143 -5.23 4.38 18.58
N THR A 144 -5.98 5.48 18.40
CA THR A 144 -7.43 5.48 18.13
C THR A 144 -7.80 5.25 16.66
N PRO A 145 -8.35 4.08 16.28
CA PRO A 145 -8.88 3.83 14.93
C PRO A 145 -10.20 4.57 14.67
N ARG A 146 -10.43 5.01 13.43
CA ARG A 146 -11.72 5.55 12.99
C ARG A 146 -12.32 4.70 11.86
N TRP A 147 -13.57 4.27 12.05
CA TRP A 147 -14.29 3.39 11.14
C TRP A 147 -15.59 4.02 10.67
N ARG A 148 -15.80 4.05 9.34
CA ARG A 148 -17.03 4.55 8.72
C ARG A 148 -17.51 3.64 7.59
N ASN A 149 -18.78 3.23 7.61
CA ASN A 149 -19.38 2.36 6.60
C ASN A 149 -18.52 1.10 6.33
N SER A 150 -17.91 0.52 7.35
CA SER A 150 -16.85 -0.48 7.21
C SER A 150 -17.12 -1.71 8.11
N ALA A 151 -16.46 -2.82 7.81
CA ALA A 151 -16.58 -4.07 8.58
C ALA A 151 -15.21 -4.54 9.07
N LEU A 152 -15.14 -4.98 10.33
CA LEU A 152 -13.94 -5.54 10.96
C LEU A 152 -14.27 -6.77 11.80
N GLU A 153 -13.59 -7.90 11.60
CA GLU A 153 -13.81 -9.07 12.47
C GLU A 153 -13.17 -8.86 13.86
N LYS A 154 -11.87 -8.56 13.91
CA LYS A 154 -11.10 -8.48 15.16
C LYS A 154 -10.25 -7.22 15.25
N LEU A 155 -10.44 -6.45 16.31
CA LEU A 155 -9.63 -5.28 16.64
C LEU A 155 -8.83 -5.48 17.92
N ARG A 156 -7.54 -5.19 17.86
CA ARG A 156 -6.72 -4.83 19.02
C ARG A 156 -6.26 -3.39 18.85
N ALA A 157 -6.74 -2.46 19.66
CA ALA A 157 -6.34 -1.06 19.62
C ALA A 157 -5.67 -0.68 20.95
N GLY A 158 -4.70 0.23 20.97
CA GLY A 158 -4.19 0.77 22.24
C GLY A 158 -5.16 1.75 22.91
N GLU A 159 -6.10 2.28 22.13
CA GLU A 159 -7.12 3.23 22.59
C GLU A 159 -8.50 2.89 22.01
N ASN A 160 -9.54 3.54 22.53
CA ASN A 160 -10.92 3.24 22.18
C ASN A 160 -11.28 3.71 20.75
N PRO A 161 -11.69 2.83 19.83
CA PRO A 161 -12.02 3.19 18.44
C PRO A 161 -13.32 3.99 18.31
N ARG A 162 -13.41 4.79 17.24
CA ARG A 162 -14.66 5.47 16.83
C ARG A 162 -15.33 4.74 15.66
N TRP A 163 -16.61 4.42 15.81
CA TRP A 163 -17.41 3.70 14.82
C TRP A 163 -18.58 4.55 14.31
N ARG A 164 -18.85 4.51 13.00
CA ARG A 164 -20.03 5.10 12.37
C ARG A 164 -20.57 4.19 11.28
N ASN A 165 -21.81 3.73 11.41
CA ASN A 165 -22.45 2.81 10.45
C ASN A 165 -21.53 1.64 10.07
N SER A 166 -20.89 1.02 11.06
CA SER A 166 -19.83 0.04 10.84
C SER A 166 -20.02 -1.15 11.77
N ALA A 167 -19.63 -2.33 11.32
CA ALA A 167 -19.79 -3.57 12.07
C ALA A 167 -18.45 -4.06 12.62
N MET A 168 -18.46 -4.56 13.85
CA MET A 168 -17.30 -5.17 14.48
C MET A 168 -17.69 -6.41 15.30
N GLU A 169 -16.95 -7.52 15.16
CA GLU A 169 -17.26 -8.75 15.90
C GLU A 169 -16.55 -8.82 17.26
N LYS A 170 -15.27 -8.45 17.34
CA LYS A 170 -14.47 -8.56 18.58
C LYS A 170 -13.55 -7.35 18.78
N LEU A 171 -13.73 -6.65 19.91
CA LEU A 171 -12.87 -5.55 20.35
C LEU A 171 -11.98 -5.98 21.53
N ARG A 172 -10.70 -5.66 21.44
CA ARG A 172 -9.80 -5.58 22.59
C ARG A 172 -9.10 -4.22 22.58
N VAL A 173 -9.23 -3.50 23.67
CA VAL A 173 -8.41 -2.32 23.97
C VAL A 173 -7.30 -2.78 24.91
#